data_AF-A0A8D2Q603-F1
#
_entry.id   AF-A0A8D2Q603-F1
#
_cell.length_a   1.000
_cell.length_b   1.000
_cell.length_c   1.000
_cell.angle_alpha   90.00
_cell.angle_beta   90.00
_cell.angle_gamma   90.00
#
_symmetry.space_group_name_H-M   'P 1'
#
loop_
_entity.id
_entity.type
_entity.pdbx_description
1 polymer ?
#
loop_
_entity_poly.entity_id
_entity_poly.type
_entity_poly.pdbx_seq_one_letter_code
_entity_poly.pdbx_strand_id
1 'polypeptide(L)'
;PCLTCYSNVISSTLQFSVTNGGKSTLARKLKKLLPNCTIISQDDFFKTESEVLVDDRGFLQYDVLDALHMDKMVARIHSWMANPEDPALTKPPSGTDDDQKGAEDTFVLIVEGFLLYNYK
;
A
#
# COMPACT_ATOMS: atom_id res chain seq x y z
N PRO A 1 -16.61 -4.85 -1.66
CA PRO A 1 -16.13 -4.66 -3.05
C PRO A 1 -14.66 -5.04 -3.14
N CYS A 2 -14.39 -6.21 -3.74
CA CYS A 2 -13.08 -6.81 -3.84
C CYS A 2 -12.11 -5.95 -4.67
N LEU A 3 -10.84 -5.90 -4.25
CA LEU A 3 -9.74 -5.21 -4.95
C LEU A 3 -9.50 -5.74 -6.38
N THR A 4 -10.08 -6.89 -6.75
CA THR A 4 -9.97 -7.49 -8.09
C THR A 4 -10.83 -6.80 -9.17
N CYS A 5 -11.71 -5.86 -8.82
CA CYS A 5 -12.58 -5.20 -9.81
C CYS A 5 -11.97 -3.96 -10.50
N TYR A 6 -10.72 -3.57 -10.18
CA TYR A 6 -10.12 -2.30 -10.61
C TYR A 6 -9.13 -2.44 -11.79
N SER A 7 -9.54 -3.12 -12.88
CA SER A 7 -8.68 -3.44 -14.05
C SER A 7 -8.37 -2.31 -15.04
N ASN A 8 -8.67 -1.04 -14.76
CA ASN A 8 -8.43 0.08 -15.70
C ASN A 8 -7.37 1.09 -15.24
N VAL A 9 -6.66 0.83 -14.16
CA VAL A 9 -5.41 1.55 -13.87
C VAL A 9 -4.33 0.83 -14.67
N ILE A 10 -3.39 1.53 -15.31
CA ILE A 10 -2.09 0.92 -15.67
C ILE A 10 -1.42 0.60 -14.33
N SER A 11 -1.87 -0.50 -13.74
CA SER A 11 -1.49 -0.99 -12.45
C SER A 11 -0.55 -2.13 -12.73
N SER A 12 0.73 -1.80 -12.82
CA SER A 12 1.74 -2.78 -12.44
C SER A 12 1.61 -2.98 -10.92
N THR A 13 0.52 -3.63 -10.48
CA THR A 13 0.41 -4.21 -9.15
C THR A 13 1.48 -5.30 -9.08
N LEU A 14 2.73 -4.92 -8.78
CA LEU A 14 3.77 -5.86 -8.41
C LEU A 14 3.41 -6.38 -7.04
N GLN A 15 2.65 -7.46 -7.03
CA GLN A 15 2.25 -8.13 -5.82
C GLN A 15 3.34 -9.08 -5.38
N PHE A 16 3.80 -8.91 -4.14
CA PHE A 16 4.73 -9.84 -3.53
C PHE A 16 3.97 -10.68 -2.51
N SER A 17 3.76 -11.94 -2.82
CA SER A 17 3.29 -12.94 -1.86
C SER A 17 4.50 -13.38 -1.03
N VAL A 18 4.38 -13.32 0.31
CA VAL A 18 5.28 -13.82 1.39
C VAL A 18 5.76 -12.74 2.39
N THR A 19 5.48 -12.90 3.69
CA THR A 19 6.10 -12.17 4.81
C THR A 19 7.59 -12.52 4.90
N ASN A 20 8.47 -11.53 5.13
CA ASN A 20 9.94 -11.61 4.94
C ASN A 20 10.49 -11.82 3.50
N GLY A 21 9.68 -11.75 2.44
CA GLY A 21 10.14 -11.88 1.05
C GLY A 21 10.83 -10.64 0.43
N GLY A 22 11.09 -9.58 1.20
CA GLY A 22 11.72 -8.35 0.69
C GLY A 22 10.76 -7.35 0.01
N LYS A 23 9.44 -7.52 0.17
CA LYS A 23 8.37 -6.70 -0.42
C LYS A 23 8.60 -5.19 -0.25
N SER A 24 8.73 -4.74 1.00
CA SER A 24 8.92 -3.31 1.30
C SER A 24 10.25 -2.79 0.76
N THR A 25 11.27 -3.64 0.69
CA THR A 25 12.55 -3.27 0.06
C THR A 25 12.39 -3.07 -1.43
N LEU A 26 11.63 -3.93 -2.11
CA LEU A 26 11.38 -3.82 -3.53
C LEU A 26 10.42 -2.68 -3.87
N ALA A 27 9.35 -2.48 -3.09
CA ALA A 27 8.45 -1.33 -3.21
C ALA A 27 9.21 0.00 -3.09
N ARG A 28 10.11 0.13 -2.09
CA ARG A 28 10.99 1.30 -1.96
C ARG A 28 11.96 1.48 -3.13
N LYS A 29 12.48 0.39 -3.70
CA LYS A 29 13.34 0.45 -4.90
C LYS A 29 12.54 0.92 -6.12
N LEU A 30 11.34 0.36 -6.34
CA LEU A 30 10.45 0.76 -7.43
C LEU A 30 10.03 2.24 -7.30
N LYS A 31 9.70 2.71 -6.09
CA LYS A 31 9.39 4.13 -5.86
C LYS A 31 10.53 5.08 -6.25
N LYS A 32 11.79 4.64 -6.21
CA LYS A 32 12.94 5.44 -6.68
C LYS A 32 13.08 5.45 -8.19
N LEU A 33 12.51 4.46 -8.89
CA LEU A 33 12.62 4.30 -10.34
C LEU A 33 11.39 4.83 -11.09
N LEU A 34 10.27 5.01 -10.40
CA LEU A 34 9.00 5.43 -10.97
C LEU A 34 8.68 6.88 -10.61
N PRO A 35 8.30 7.72 -11.58
CA PRO A 35 7.80 9.07 -11.29
C PRO A 35 6.48 8.99 -10.52
N ASN A 36 6.19 10.02 -9.71
CA ASN A 36 4.89 10.20 -9.04
C ASN A 36 4.36 8.95 -8.30
N CYS A 37 5.27 8.23 -7.64
CA CYS A 37 4.99 6.92 -7.05
C CYS A 37 4.66 6.99 -5.55
N THR A 38 3.49 6.45 -5.19
CA THR A 38 3.00 6.33 -3.81
C THR A 38 3.00 4.87 -3.39
N ILE A 39 3.35 4.60 -2.13
CA ILE A 39 3.27 3.27 -1.54
C ILE A 39 2.23 3.32 -0.41
N ILE A 40 1.29 2.39 -0.40
CA ILE A 40 0.41 2.10 0.73
C ILE A 40 0.81 0.71 1.26
N SER A 41 1.32 0.67 2.48
CA SER A 41 1.65 -0.58 3.16
C SER A 41 0.45 -1.06 3.97
N GLN A 42 0.07 -2.33 3.81
CA GLN A 42 -0.94 -2.97 4.63
C GLN A 42 -0.56 -2.95 6.12
N ASP A 43 0.74 -3.00 6.43
CA ASP A 43 1.24 -3.00 7.81
C ASP A 43 0.90 -1.69 8.55
N ASP A 44 0.68 -0.59 7.83
CA ASP A 44 0.27 0.69 8.42
C ASP A 44 -1.17 0.65 8.98
N PHE A 45 -1.93 -0.41 8.68
CA PHE A 45 -3.33 -0.58 9.07
C PHE A 45 -3.55 -1.68 10.11
N PHE A 46 -2.49 -2.18 10.75
CA PHE A 46 -2.65 -3.06 11.90
C PHE A 46 -3.38 -2.36 13.03
N LYS A 47 -4.28 -3.09 13.68
CA LYS A 47 -4.92 -2.68 14.93
C LYS A 47 -3.89 -2.66 16.06
N THR A 48 -4.19 -1.93 17.12
CA THR A 48 -3.35 -1.95 18.32
C THR A 48 -3.44 -3.31 19.02
N GLU A 49 -2.44 -3.64 19.83
CA GLU A 49 -2.41 -4.90 20.60
C GLU A 49 -3.68 -5.14 21.42
N SER A 50 -4.29 -4.08 21.98
CA SER A 50 -5.55 -4.17 22.73
C SER A 50 -6.78 -4.52 21.91
N GLU A 51 -6.71 -4.35 20.58
CA GLU A 51 -7.83 -4.58 19.65
C GLU A 51 -7.67 -5.88 18.85
N VAL A 52 -6.51 -6.54 18.97
CA VAL A 52 -6.20 -7.79 18.29
C VAL A 52 -6.69 -8.97 19.12
N LEU A 53 -7.33 -9.94 18.46
CA LEU A 53 -7.84 -11.14 19.12
C LEU A 53 -6.69 -12.00 19.65
N VAL A 54 -6.93 -12.61 20.81
CA VAL A 54 -6.01 -13.55 21.45
C VAL A 54 -6.58 -14.96 21.26
N ASP A 55 -5.74 -15.90 20.86
CA ASP A 55 -6.11 -17.31 20.70
C ASP A 55 -6.25 -18.01 22.06
N ASP A 56 -6.77 -19.25 22.06
CA ASP A 56 -6.97 -20.05 23.28
C ASP A 56 -5.67 -20.35 24.05
N ARG A 57 -4.50 -20.09 23.45
CA ARG A 57 -3.18 -20.28 24.05
C ARG A 57 -2.56 -18.96 24.51
N GLY A 58 -3.25 -17.84 24.37
CA GLY A 58 -2.76 -16.53 24.79
C GLY A 58 -1.94 -15.77 23.74
N PHE A 59 -1.94 -16.20 22.47
CA PHE A 59 -1.18 -15.52 21.40
C PHE A 59 -2.05 -14.54 20.61
N LEU A 60 -1.49 -13.35 20.32
CA LEU A 60 -2.12 -12.34 19.47
C LEU A 60 -2.16 -12.81 18.00
N GLN A 61 -3.34 -12.71 17.38
CA GLN A 61 -3.57 -13.14 16.01
C GLN A 61 -3.38 -11.99 15.02
N TYR A 62 -2.14 -11.67 14.63
CA TYR A 62 -1.85 -10.66 13.59
C TYR A 62 -1.99 -11.18 12.15
N ASP A 63 -2.00 -12.50 11.94
CA ASP A 63 -2.02 -13.11 10.61
C ASP A 63 -3.44 -13.25 10.00
N VAL A 64 -4.43 -12.54 10.53
CA VAL A 64 -5.83 -12.57 10.07
C VAL A 64 -6.33 -11.18 9.72
N LEU A 65 -7.28 -11.07 8.79
CA LEU A 65 -7.84 -9.77 8.36
C LEU A 65 -8.47 -8.98 9.50
N ASP A 66 -9.01 -9.66 10.50
CA ASP A 66 -9.62 -9.03 11.67
C ASP A 66 -8.60 -8.26 12.52
N ALA A 67 -7.29 -8.51 12.34
CA ALA A 67 -6.23 -7.73 12.98
C ALA A 67 -5.94 -6.40 12.26
N LEU A 68 -6.64 -6.10 11.16
CA LEU A 68 -6.41 -4.92 10.34
C LEU A 68 -7.65 -4.04 10.20
N HIS A 69 -7.42 -2.73 10.08
CA HIS A 69 -8.40 -1.76 9.61
C HIS A 69 -8.44 -1.69 8.08
N MET A 70 -8.91 -2.78 7.44
CA MET A 70 -8.99 -2.88 5.98
C MET A 70 -9.92 -1.82 5.36
N ASP A 71 -10.94 -1.39 6.09
CA ASP A 71 -11.84 -0.29 5.74
C ASP A 71 -11.06 1.03 5.56
N LYS A 72 -10.18 1.37 6.52
CA LYS A 72 -9.31 2.56 6.45
C LYS A 72 -8.32 2.45 5.29
N MET A 73 -7.78 1.26 5.04
CA MET A 73 -6.87 1.01 3.92
C MET A 73 -7.55 1.26 2.58
N VAL A 74 -8.75 0.71 2.38
CA VAL A 74 -9.56 0.92 1.17
C VAL A 74 -9.93 2.39 1.00
N ALA A 75 -10.32 3.08 2.08
CA ALA A 75 -10.60 4.52 2.03
C ALA A 75 -9.35 5.34 1.61
N ARG A 76 -8.16 4.96 2.09
CA ARG A 76 -6.89 5.59 1.72
C ARG A 76 -6.52 5.39 0.25
N ILE A 77 -6.83 4.21 -0.31
CA ILE A 77 -6.69 3.92 -1.74
C ILE A 77 -7.67 4.78 -2.55
N HIS A 78 -8.93 4.86 -2.14
CA HIS A 78 -9.93 5.70 -2.83
C HIS A 78 -9.57 7.18 -2.82
N SER A 79 -9.08 7.69 -1.69
CA SER A 79 -8.59 9.08 -1.59
C SER A 79 -7.45 9.34 -2.57
N TRP A 80 -6.49 8.41 -2.67
CA TRP A 80 -5.41 8.51 -3.65
C TRP A 80 -5.90 8.46 -5.09
N MET A 81 -6.86 7.59 -5.42
CA MET A 81 -7.42 7.51 -6.77
C MET A 81 -8.19 8.78 -7.16
N ALA A 82 -8.82 9.44 -6.20
CA ALA A 82 -9.55 10.69 -6.42
C ALA A 82 -8.61 11.88 -6.63
N ASN A 83 -7.48 11.92 -5.91
CA ASN A 83 -6.48 12.97 -6.03
C ASN A 83 -5.06 12.42 -5.75
N PRO A 84 -4.35 11.90 -6.77
CA PRO A 84 -3.04 11.29 -6.58
C PRO A 84 -1.92 12.32 -6.33
N GLU A 85 -2.18 13.60 -6.60
CA GLU A 85 -1.24 14.73 -6.42
C GLU A 85 -1.15 15.23 -4.98
N ASP A 86 -2.03 14.77 -4.08
CA ASP A 86 -2.09 15.29 -2.71
C ASP A 86 -0.73 15.11 -1.99
N PRO A 87 -0.07 16.22 -1.58
CA PRO A 87 1.22 16.21 -0.88
C PRO A 87 1.19 15.46 0.45
N ALA A 88 0.03 15.36 1.11
CA ALA A 88 -0.13 14.56 2.32
C ALA A 88 -0.06 13.06 2.05
N LEU A 89 -0.33 12.64 0.80
CA LEU A 89 -0.30 11.26 0.34
C LEU A 89 1.03 10.91 -0.32
N THR A 90 1.71 11.88 -0.91
CA THR A 90 3.04 11.79 -1.50
C THR A 90 4.10 12.33 -0.53
N LYS A 91 4.57 11.51 0.42
CA LYS A 91 5.77 11.86 1.20
C LYS A 91 6.94 12.06 0.21
N PRO A 92 7.49 13.28 0.03
CA PRO A 92 8.56 13.49 -0.94
C PRO A 92 9.85 12.90 -0.36
N PRO A 93 10.63 12.15 -1.15
CA PRO A 93 12.02 11.91 -0.79
C PRO A 93 12.77 13.25 -0.91
N SER A 94 13.25 13.77 0.21
CA SER A 94 14.21 14.87 0.21
C SER A 94 15.48 14.41 -0.51
N GLY A 95 15.76 14.94 -1.71
CA GLY A 95 17.01 14.68 -2.40
C GLY A 95 17.00 14.98 -3.89
N THR A 96 17.59 16.14 -4.21
CA THR A 96 18.24 16.59 -5.45
C THR A 96 17.42 16.89 -6.71
N ASP A 97 17.60 18.13 -7.16
CA ASP A 97 17.36 18.67 -8.51
C ASP A 97 17.77 17.68 -9.62
N ASP A 98 16.90 17.51 -10.62
CA ASP A 98 17.32 17.70 -12.02
C ASP A 98 16.11 17.95 -12.94
N ASP A 99 16.32 18.83 -13.90
CA ASP A 99 15.38 19.31 -14.90
C ASP A 99 14.85 18.19 -15.81
N GLN A 100 13.57 17.82 -15.70
CA GLN A 100 12.81 17.24 -16.83
C GLN A 100 11.38 17.76 -16.88
N LYS A 101 11.26 18.95 -17.48
CA LYS A 101 10.02 19.52 -17.99
C LYS A 101 9.52 18.68 -19.16
N GLY A 102 8.55 17.80 -18.89
CA GLY A 102 7.71 17.13 -19.89
C GLY A 102 7.87 15.60 -19.94
N ALA A 103 7.29 14.88 -18.98
CA ALA A 103 7.01 13.45 -19.11
C ALA A 103 5.86 13.04 -18.17
N GLU A 104 4.73 12.69 -18.80
CA GLU A 104 3.56 11.95 -18.33
C GLU A 104 2.90 12.26 -16.98
N ASP A 105 1.61 12.58 -17.08
CA ASP A 105 0.56 12.66 -16.05
C ASP A 105 0.24 11.29 -15.39
N THR A 106 1.26 10.42 -15.29
CA THR A 106 1.13 9.03 -14.86
C THR A 106 1.52 8.92 -13.40
N PHE A 107 0.54 8.70 -12.54
CA PHE A 107 0.71 8.45 -11.12
C PHE A 107 0.69 6.94 -10.86
N VAL A 108 1.64 6.45 -10.06
CA VAL A 108 1.73 5.03 -9.72
C VAL A 108 1.41 4.81 -8.25
N LEU A 109 0.48 3.89 -7.98
CA LEU A 109 0.22 3.40 -6.64
C LEU A 109 0.70 1.96 -6.50
N ILE A 110 1.61 1.74 -5.56
CA ILE A 110 2.03 0.42 -5.11
C ILE A 110 1.29 0.12 -3.80
N VAL A 111 0.45 -0.91 -3.81
CA VAL A 111 -0.16 -1.46 -2.60
C VAL A 111 0.59 -2.73 -2.23
N GLU A 112 1.22 -2.74 -1.06
CA GLU A 112 1.94 -3.92 -0.57
C GLU A 112 1.29 -4.49 0.70
N GLY A 113 1.35 -5.81 0.86
CA GLY A 113 0.74 -6.51 1.98
C GLY A 113 0.76 -8.03 1.77
N PHE A 114 0.36 -8.78 2.78
CA PHE A 114 0.36 -10.25 2.77
C PHE A 114 -1.05 -10.87 2.77
N LEU A 115 -2.09 -10.10 3.10
CA LEU A 115 -3.50 -10.56 3.12
C LEU A 115 -4.39 -9.85 2.09
N LEU A 116 -3.81 -9.16 1.10
CA LEU A 116 -4.55 -8.25 0.19
C LEU A 116 -5.72 -8.91 -0.57
N TYR A 117 -5.63 -10.20 -0.91
CA TYR A 117 -6.69 -10.90 -1.67
C TYR A 117 -7.69 -11.69 -0.84
N ASN A 118 -7.50 -11.73 0.48
CA ASN A 118 -8.43 -12.43 1.35
C ASN A 118 -9.66 -11.57 1.69
N TYR A 119 -9.62 -10.28 1.35
CA TYR A 119 -10.70 -9.32 1.59
C TYR A 119 -11.73 -9.34 0.45
N LYS A 120 -13.00 -9.63 0.79
CA LYS A 120 -14.13 -9.78 -0.17
C LYS A 120 -14.99 -8.52 -0.26
#